data_AF-A0A7Y6BUT1-F1
#
_entry.id   AF-A0A7Y6BUT1-F1
#
_cell.length_a   1.000
_cell.length_b   1.000
_cell.length_c   1.000
_cell.angle_alpha   90.00
_cell.angle_beta   90.00
_cell.angle_gamma   90.00
#
_symmetry.space_group_name_H-M   'P 1'
#
loop_
_entity.id
_entity.type
_entity.pdbx_description
1 polymer ?
#
loop_
_entity_poly.entity_id
_entity_poly.type
_entity_poly.pdbx_seq_one_letter_code
_entity_poly.pdbx_strand_id
1 'polypeptide(L)'
;MDIQGIKDFVQLYSLEERSYVGFWKYFNNYKKECSQEFNEEFPDYNENDVELFMDSVSLRITNWPDDGYNHVVTTIRMHYKDSYAALYQMIFNLSGEVEDDHLSL
;
A
#
# COMPACT_ATOMS: atom_id res chain seq x y z
N MET A 1 4.30 9.21 20.84
CA MET A 1 4.10 9.27 19.37
C MET A 1 3.34 10.55 19.09
N ASP A 2 3.86 11.41 18.23
CA ASP A 2 3.17 12.61 17.77
C ASP A 2 2.31 12.25 16.55
N ILE A 3 1.00 12.12 16.77
CA ILE A 3 0.05 11.77 15.72
C ILE A 3 -0.03 12.87 14.66
N GLN A 4 0.09 14.14 15.07
CA GLN A 4 -0.01 15.26 14.13
C GLN A 4 1.20 15.29 13.21
N GLY A 5 2.41 15.09 13.74
CA GLY A 5 3.62 14.98 12.92
C GLY A 5 3.54 13.91 11.83
N ILE A 6 2.90 12.76 12.10
CA ILE A 6 2.70 11.71 11.09
C ILE A 6 1.68 12.15 10.03
N LYS A 7 0.58 12.79 10.43
CA LYS A 7 -0.40 13.33 9.48
C LYS A 7 0.21 14.40 8.58
N ASP A 8 0.99 15.31 9.17
CA ASP A 8 1.69 16.36 8.43
C ASP A 8 2.70 15.77 7.45
N PHE A 9 3.43 14.71 7.84
CA PHE A 9 4.32 13.97 6.96
C PHE A 9 3.59 13.33 5.77
N VAL A 10 2.46 12.65 6.04
CA VAL A 10 1.61 12.04 5.01
C VAL A 10 1.13 13.09 3.99
N GLN A 11 0.72 14.26 4.48
CA GLN A 11 0.26 15.37 3.63
C GLN A 11 1.40 16.02 2.86
N LEU A 12 2.53 16.30 3.51
CA LEU A 12 3.69 16.95 2.91
C LEU A 12 4.24 16.19 1.70
N TYR A 13 4.24 14.85 1.78
CA TYR A 13 4.78 13.97 0.74
C TYR A 13 3.71 13.30 -0.12
N SER A 14 2.44 13.68 0.04
CA SER A 14 1.27 13.10 -0.65
C SER A 14 1.26 11.57 -0.63
N LEU A 15 1.55 10.97 0.52
CA LEU A 15 1.75 9.52 0.60
C LEU A 15 0.50 8.75 0.23
N GLU A 16 -0.69 9.25 0.58
CA GLU A 16 -1.96 8.59 0.26
C GLU A 16 -2.18 8.47 -1.25
N GLU A 17 -2.10 9.58 -1.99
CA GLU A 17 -2.23 9.59 -3.45
C GLU A 17 -1.21 8.66 -4.11
N ARG A 18 0.06 8.74 -3.67
CA ARG A 18 1.14 7.90 -4.19
C ARG A 18 0.93 6.42 -3.91
N SER A 19 0.30 6.09 -2.78
CA SER A 19 -0.05 4.72 -2.42
C SER A 19 -1.14 4.18 -3.35
N TYR A 20 -2.17 4.96 -3.67
CA TYR A 20 -3.20 4.53 -4.64
C TYR A 20 -2.62 4.34 -6.05
N VAL A 21 -1.73 5.25 -6.49
CA VAL A 21 -1.03 5.10 -7.78
C VAL A 21 -0.13 3.87 -7.77
N GLY A 22 0.59 3.64 -6.68
CA GLY A 22 1.44 2.47 -6.46
C GLY A 22 0.65 1.17 -6.54
N PHE A 23 -0.48 1.10 -5.82
CA PHE A 23 -1.39 -0.03 -5.83
C PHE A 23 -1.80 -0.39 -7.26
N TRP A 24 -2.34 0.56 -8.03
CA TRP A 24 -2.81 0.28 -9.38
C TRP A 24 -1.67 -0.13 -10.32
N LYS A 25 -0.47 0.43 -10.15
CA LYS A 25 0.70 -0.01 -10.92
C LYS A 25 1.06 -1.46 -10.59
N TYR A 26 1.16 -1.81 -9.31
CA TYR A 26 1.49 -3.16 -8.85
C TYR A 26 0.43 -4.16 -9.29
N PHE A 27 -0.84 -3.88 -9.02
CA PHE A 27 -1.97 -4.76 -9.33
C PHE A 27 -2.12 -5.01 -10.84
N ASN A 28 -1.92 -3.98 -11.68
CA ASN A 28 -1.93 -4.15 -13.13
C ASN A 28 -0.71 -4.92 -13.65
N ASN A 29 0.44 -4.85 -12.98
CA ASN A 29 1.59 -5.69 -13.31
C ASN A 29 1.32 -7.15 -12.92
N TYR A 30 0.80 -7.40 -11.71
CA TYR A 30 0.37 -8.74 -11.27
C TYR A 30 -0.60 -9.38 -12.26
N LYS A 31 -1.62 -8.64 -12.71
CA LYS A 31 -2.56 -9.08 -13.76
C LYS A 31 -1.88 -9.50 -15.07
N LYS A 32 -0.80 -8.82 -15.47
CA LYS A 32 -0.10 -9.10 -16.73
C LYS A 32 0.92 -10.23 -16.59
N GLU A 33 1.74 -10.17 -15.56
CA GLU A 33 2.89 -11.06 -15.35
C GLU A 33 2.46 -12.41 -14.78
N CYS A 34 1.43 -12.43 -13.93
CA CYS A 34 0.88 -13.62 -13.29
C CYS A 34 -0.57 -13.89 -13.72
N SER A 35 -0.89 -13.68 -15.01
CA SER A 35 -2.27 -13.73 -15.52
C SER A 35 -3.07 -15.00 -15.18
N GLN A 36 -2.41 -16.16 -15.08
CA GLN A 36 -3.09 -17.40 -14.68
C GLN A 36 -3.57 -17.31 -13.22
N GLU A 37 -2.65 -17.03 -12.29
CA GLU A 37 -2.95 -16.87 -10.87
C GLU A 37 -3.98 -15.75 -10.64
N PHE A 38 -3.81 -14.62 -11.33
CA PHE A 38 -4.75 -13.51 -11.27
C PHE A 38 -6.18 -13.93 -11.65
N ASN A 39 -6.34 -14.74 -12.71
CA ASN A 39 -7.66 -15.19 -13.14
C ASN A 39 -8.25 -16.26 -12.21
N GLU A 40 -7.41 -17.00 -11.47
CA GLU A 40 -7.84 -17.95 -10.44
C GLU A 40 -8.38 -17.19 -9.21
N GLU A 41 -7.69 -16.14 -8.78
CA GLU A 41 -8.08 -15.29 -7.63
C GLU A 41 -9.23 -14.32 -7.96
N PHE A 42 -9.24 -13.75 -9.17
CA PHE A 42 -10.20 -12.75 -9.62
C PHE A 42 -10.95 -13.20 -10.88
N PRO A 43 -11.79 -14.26 -10.80
CA PRO A 43 -12.57 -14.72 -11.94
C PRO A 43 -13.57 -13.64 -12.37
N ASP A 44 -13.64 -13.42 -13.68
CA ASP A 44 -14.45 -12.37 -14.31
C ASP A 44 -14.13 -10.97 -13.78
N TYR A 45 -12.83 -10.67 -13.57
CA TYR A 45 -12.36 -9.38 -13.09
C TYR A 45 -12.97 -8.20 -13.85
N ASN A 46 -13.54 -7.26 -13.08
CA ASN A 46 -14.00 -5.97 -13.52
C ASN A 46 -13.46 -4.94 -12.54
N GLU A 47 -12.78 -3.91 -13.07
CA GLU A 47 -12.18 -2.85 -12.26
C GLU A 47 -13.23 -2.07 -11.46
N ASN A 48 -14.46 -2.00 -11.94
CA ASN A 48 -15.56 -1.32 -11.24
C ASN A 48 -16.01 -2.07 -9.96
N ASP A 49 -15.63 -3.34 -9.80
CA ASP A 49 -15.93 -4.11 -8.60
C ASP A 49 -14.82 -4.00 -7.54
N VAL A 50 -13.78 -3.19 -7.81
CA VAL A 50 -12.65 -2.95 -6.91
C VAL A 50 -12.90 -1.68 -6.11
N GLU A 51 -12.90 -1.81 -4.79
CA GLU A 51 -12.95 -0.68 -3.86
C GLU A 51 -11.67 -0.62 -3.05
N LEU A 52 -11.10 0.58 -2.89
CA LEU A 52 -9.86 0.79 -2.17
C LEU A 52 -10.08 1.74 -0.99
N PHE A 53 -9.45 1.40 0.13
CA PHE A 53 -9.51 2.19 1.36
C PHE A 53 -8.13 2.39 1.94
N MET A 54 -7.77 3.62 2.28
CA MET A 54 -6.61 3.88 3.14
C MET A 54 -6.93 3.35 4.55
N ASP A 55 -6.35 2.21 4.88
CA ASP A 55 -6.67 1.47 6.12
C ASP A 55 -5.84 1.98 7.30
N SER A 56 -4.54 2.18 7.10
CA SER A 56 -3.67 2.67 8.17
C SER A 56 -2.41 3.37 7.66
N VAL A 57 -1.83 4.18 8.54
CA VAL A 57 -0.49 4.73 8.41
C VAL A 57 0.27 4.38 9.69
N SER A 58 1.47 3.82 9.55
CA SER A 58 2.30 3.40 10.69
C SER A 58 3.73 3.91 10.57
N LEU A 59 4.35 4.23 11.71
CA LEU A 59 5.79 4.44 11.81
C LEU A 59 6.41 3.12 12.28
N ARG A 60 7.30 2.55 11.47
CA ARG A 60 8.05 1.34 11.78
C ARG A 60 9.48 1.73 12.12
N ILE A 61 9.89 1.40 13.35
CA ILE A 61 11.29 1.52 13.80
C ILE A 61 11.98 0.18 13.53
N THR A 62 13.07 0.19 12.76
CA THR A 62 13.83 -1.02 12.44
C THR A 62 15.21 -0.95 13.11
N ASN A 63 15.84 -2.11 13.35
CA ASN A 63 17.17 -2.25 13.96
C ASN A 63 17.31 -1.83 15.44
N TRP A 64 16.24 -1.97 16.24
CA TRP A 64 16.26 -1.62 17.67
C TRP A 64 17.48 -2.21 18.44
N PRO A 65 18.19 -1.40 19.26
CA PRO A 65 17.90 -0.01 19.62
C PRO A 65 18.48 1.05 18.66
N ASP A 66 19.18 0.64 17.61
CA ASP A 66 19.66 1.57 16.58
C ASP A 66 18.46 2.10 15.78
N ASP A 67 18.51 3.37 15.37
CA ASP A 67 17.38 4.07 14.73
C ASP A 67 17.74 4.61 13.33
N GLY A 68 18.83 4.12 12.75
CA GLY A 68 19.32 4.57 11.44
C GLY A 68 18.45 4.15 10.25
N TYR A 69 17.44 3.29 10.46
CA TYR A 69 16.59 2.76 9.39
C TYR A 69 15.13 2.66 9.87
N ASN A 70 14.32 3.66 9.54
CA ASN A 70 12.92 3.76 9.96
C ASN A 70 12.04 4.13 8.78
N HIS A 71 10.78 3.70 8.83
CA HIS A 71 9.86 3.81 7.71
C HIS A 71 8.51 4.34 8.13
N VAL A 72 7.87 5.08 7.23
CA VAL A 72 6.41 5.28 7.27
C VAL A 72 5.80 4.29 6.29
N VAL A 73 4.85 3.49 6.76
CA VAL A 73 4.15 2.49 5.94
C VAL A 73 2.69 2.88 5.84
N THR A 74 2.22 3.10 4.61
CA THR A 74 0.79 3.22 4.30
C THR A 74 0.25 1.85 3.94
N THR A 75 -0.99 1.57 4.35
CA THR A 75 -1.68 0.31 4.00
C THR A 75 -3.00 0.64 3.34
N ILE A 76 -3.17 0.18 2.10
CA ILE A 76 -4.44 0.21 1.37
C ILE A 76 -5.09 -1.17 1.50
N ARG A 77 -6.36 -1.20 1.89
CA ARG A 77 -7.20 -2.39 1.83
C ARG A 77 -7.97 -2.38 0.52
N MET A 78 -7.94 -3.50 -0.18
CA MET A 78 -8.79 -3.75 -1.35
C MET A 78 -9.97 -4.62 -0.95
N HIS A 79 -11.15 -4.19 -1.33
CA HIS A 79 -12.31 -5.05 -1.45
C HIS A 79 -12.57 -5.36 -2.92
N TYR A 80 -12.98 -6.59 -3.21
CA TYR A 80 -13.45 -7.01 -4.52
C TYR A 80 -14.83 -7.66 -4.35
N LYS A 81 -15.84 -7.19 -5.08
CA LYS A 81 -17.24 -7.65 -4.95
C LYS A 81 -17.71 -7.62 -3.48
N ASP A 82 -17.57 -6.44 -2.85
CA ASP A 82 -17.98 -6.15 -1.47
C ASP A 82 -17.28 -6.97 -0.36
N SER A 83 -16.22 -7.72 -0.68
CA SER A 83 -15.49 -8.57 0.27
C SER A 83 -14.02 -8.20 0.33
N TYR A 84 -13.40 -8.32 1.52
CA TYR A 84 -11.95 -8.18 1.67
C TYR A 84 -11.23 -9.11 0.69
N ALA A 85 -10.23 -8.57 -0.01
CA ALA A 85 -9.53 -9.30 -1.06
C ALA A 85 -8.01 -9.10 -1.05
N ALA A 86 -7.50 -7.97 -0.54
CA ALA A 86 -6.05 -7.76 -0.42
C ALA A 86 -5.67 -6.63 0.54
N LEU A 87 -4.41 -6.61 0.95
CA LEU A 87 -3.71 -5.47 1.53
C LEU A 87 -2.50 -5.11 0.67
N TYR A 88 -2.37 -3.83 0.36
CA TYR A 88 -1.21 -3.27 -0.29
C TYR A 88 -0.48 -2.33 0.66
N GLN A 89 0.81 -2.56 0.84
CA GLN A 89 1.66 -1.76 1.71
C GLN A 89 2.70 -1.03 0.88
N MET A 90 2.82 0.28 1.09
CA MET A 90 3.88 1.09 0.50
C MET A 90 4.79 1.61 1.61
N ILE A 91 6.09 1.39 1.45
CA ILE A 91 7.11 1.67 2.46
C ILE A 91 7.89 2.90 2.02
N PHE A 92 7.84 3.95 2.84
CA PHE A 92 8.53 5.20 2.62
C PHE A 92 9.64 5.39 3.64
N ASN A 93 10.79 5.91 3.20
CA ASN A 93 11.78 6.44 4.13
C ASN A 93 11.32 7.77 4.75
N LEU A 94 12.07 8.27 5.74
CA LEU A 94 11.75 9.55 6.42
C LEU A 94 11.99 10.80 5.55
N SER A 95 12.47 10.65 4.32
CA SER A 95 12.53 11.71 3.30
C SER A 95 11.31 11.68 2.36
N GLY A 96 10.40 10.72 2.55
CA GLY A 96 9.19 10.54 1.74
C GLY A 96 9.43 9.80 0.42
N GLU A 97 10.61 9.22 0.20
CA GLU A 97 10.88 8.41 -0.99
C GLU A 97 10.36 6.98 -0.78
N VAL A 98 9.89 6.35 -1.87
CA VAL A 98 9.46 4.94 -1.83
C VAL A 98 10.71 4.07 -1.81
N GLU A 99 10.79 3.18 -0.83
CA GLU A 99 11.84 2.17 -0.76
C GLU A 99 11.36 0.83 -1.32
N ASP A 100 10.11 0.45 -1.01
CA ASP A 100 9.54 -0.82 -1.42
C ASP A 100 8.00 -0.81 -1.36
N ASP A 101 7.37 -1.79 -2.01
CA ASP A 101 5.94 -2.05 -1.95
C ASP A 101 5.60 -3.54 -2.03
N HIS A 102 4.48 -3.92 -1.42
CA HIS A 102 4.04 -5.31 -1.40
C HIS A 102 2.51 -5.44 -1.40
N LEU A 103 1.99 -6.41 -2.14
CA LEU A 103 0.59 -6.81 -2.15
C LEU A 103 0.45 -8.21 -1.53
N SER A 104 -0.45 -8.34 -0.56
CA SER A 104 -0.86 -9.62 0.03
C SER A 104 -2.35 -9.82 -0.25
N LEU A 105 -2.73 -10.96 -0.85
CA LEU A 105 -4.12 -11.34 -1.09
C LEU A 105 -4.72 -11.98 0.17
#